data_AF-A0A2D4MEL8-F1
#
_entry.id   AF-A0A2D4MEL8-F1
#
_cell.length_a   1.000
_cell.length_b   1.000
_cell.length_c   1.000
_cell.angle_alpha   90.00
_cell.angle_beta   90.00
_cell.angle_gamma   90.00
#
_symmetry.space_group_name_H-M   'P 1'
#
loop_
_entity.id
_entity.type
_entity.pdbx_description
1 polymer ?
#
loop_
_entity_poly.entity_id
_entity_poly.type
_entity_poly.pdbx_seq_one_letter_code
_entity_poly.pdbx_strand_id
1 'polypeptide(L)'
;MCNYFLALGKKAWLLIGNAVPEGPTVYVLTWEQNQYVIWNPSRGHFYGQYDAFCPLKRVSCLISADNVWFNIQQDDSPPRINFDVNKTKFWKPFFSRSLPFSGLSSVQP
;
A
#
# COMPACT_ATOMS: atom_id res chain seq x y z
N MET A 1 -8.80 4.27 8.54
CA MET A 1 -9.23 4.57 7.15
C MET A 1 -9.20 3.33 6.23
N CYS A 2 -8.17 2.47 6.26
CA CYS A 2 -8.12 1.27 5.38
C CYS A 2 -9.34 0.35 5.55
N ASN A 3 -9.65 -0.07 6.79
CA ASN A 3 -10.82 -0.91 7.08
C ASN A 3 -12.16 -0.25 6.71
N TYR A 4 -12.23 1.08 6.72
CA TYR A 4 -13.42 1.81 6.26
C TYR A 4 -13.64 1.62 4.76
N PHE A 5 -12.59 1.75 3.93
CA PHE A 5 -12.70 1.48 2.50
C PHE A 5 -13.00 0.01 2.19
N LEU A 6 -12.40 -0.91 2.95
CA LEU A 6 -12.71 -2.34 2.83
C LEU A 6 -14.19 -2.62 3.16
N ALA A 7 -14.75 -2.00 4.21
CA ALA A 7 -16.16 -2.12 4.56
C ALA A 7 -17.11 -1.54 3.49
N LEU A 8 -16.64 -0.56 2.70
CA LEU A 8 -17.35 -0.04 1.53
C LEU A 8 -17.17 -0.91 0.26
N GLY A 9 -16.52 -2.07 0.36
CA GLY A 9 -16.28 -2.97 -0.76
C GLY A 9 -15.20 -2.50 -1.74
N LYS A 10 -14.37 -1.52 -1.34
CA LYS A 10 -13.27 -1.02 -2.18
C LYS A 10 -12.01 -1.84 -1.99
N LYS A 11 -11.17 -1.89 -3.04
CA LYS A 11 -9.81 -2.43 -2.94
C LYS A 11 -8.92 -1.43 -2.21
N ALA A 12 -8.33 -1.84 -1.09
CA ALA A 12 -7.49 -0.99 -0.26
C ALA A 12 -6.29 -1.76 0.31
N TRP A 13 -5.19 -1.04 0.49
CA TRP A 13 -3.95 -1.53 1.11
C TRP A 13 -3.42 -0.49 2.10
N LEU A 14 -2.71 -0.94 3.13
CA LEU A 14 -1.77 -0.05 3.82
C LEU A 14 -0.55 0.15 2.94
N LEU A 15 -0.08 1.39 2.87
CA LEU A 15 1.04 1.83 2.07
C LEU A 15 2.13 2.35 3.00
N ILE A 16 3.16 1.54 3.23
CA ILE A 16 4.27 1.89 4.12
C ILE A 16 5.32 2.64 3.32
N GLY A 17 5.80 3.75 3.87
CA GLY A 17 6.77 4.57 3.18
C GLY A 17 7.36 5.68 4.03
N ASN A 18 7.92 6.67 3.36
CA ASN A 18 8.49 7.86 3.99
C ASN A 18 7.91 9.10 3.31
N ALA A 19 7.37 10.03 4.09
CA ALA A 19 6.79 11.28 3.62
C ALA A 19 7.52 12.49 4.20
N VAL A 20 7.39 13.64 3.56
CA VAL A 20 7.90 14.91 4.09
C VAL A 20 6.70 15.77 4.52
N PRO A 21 6.67 16.30 5.76
CA PRO A 21 7.69 16.21 6.81
C PRO A 21 7.54 15.01 7.76
N GLU A 22 6.57 14.12 7.53
CA GLU A 22 6.18 13.08 8.51
C GLU A 22 7.26 12.04 8.83
N GLY A 23 8.25 11.86 7.95
CA GLY A 23 9.25 10.79 8.06
C GLY A 23 8.64 9.42 7.74
N PRO A 24 9.11 8.32 8.39
CA PRO A 24 8.51 7.01 8.27
C PRO A 24 7.02 7.02 8.66
N THR A 25 6.15 6.58 7.75
CA THR A 25 4.71 6.78 7.88
C THR A 25 3.92 5.70 7.14
N VAL A 26 2.60 5.67 7.37
CA VAL A 26 1.66 4.74 6.75
C VAL A 26 0.51 5.50 6.13
N TYR A 27 0.31 5.30 4.83
CA TYR A 27 -0.80 5.83 4.05
C TYR A 27 -1.77 4.70 3.72
N VAL A 28 -2.91 5.03 3.12
CA VAL A 28 -3.81 4.03 2.55
C VAL A 28 -3.82 4.19 1.04
N LEU A 29 -3.63 3.10 0.31
CA LEU A 29 -3.76 3.07 -1.14
C LEU A 29 -5.13 2.47 -1.48
N THR A 30 -5.89 3.10 -2.37
CA THR A 30 -7.08 2.48 -2.98
C THR A 30 -6.95 2.38 -4.49
N TRP A 31 -7.64 1.40 -5.09
CA TRP A 31 -7.79 1.27 -6.54
C TRP A 31 -9.24 1.55 -6.91
N GLU A 32 -9.49 2.71 -7.52
CA GLU A 32 -10.82 3.22 -7.84
C GLU A 32 -10.80 3.87 -9.22
N GLN A 33 -11.85 3.69 -10.02
CA GLN A 33 -11.97 4.32 -11.35
C GLN A 33 -10.73 4.13 -12.25
N ASN A 34 -10.10 2.94 -12.17
CA ASN A 34 -8.89 2.59 -12.92
C ASN A 34 -7.65 3.44 -12.57
N GLN A 35 -7.61 3.99 -11.34
CA GLN A 35 -6.51 4.79 -10.83
C GLN A 35 -6.17 4.43 -9.37
N TYR A 36 -4.91 4.67 -9.02
CA TYR A 36 -4.43 4.55 -7.65
C TYR A 36 -4.57 5.88 -6.92
N VAL A 37 -5.21 5.85 -5.75
CA VAL A 37 -5.41 7.01 -4.88
C VAL A 37 -4.69 6.77 -3.55
N ILE A 38 -3.85 7.73 -3.15
CA ILE A 38 -3.04 7.70 -1.95
C ILE A 38 -3.69 8.60 -0.90
N TRP A 39 -4.10 8.04 0.23
CA TRP A 39 -4.80 8.72 1.31
C TRP A 39 -3.87 8.90 2.51
N ASN A 40 -3.77 10.13 3.00
CA ASN A 40 -3.16 10.43 4.29
C ASN A 40 -4.22 10.20 5.39
N PRO A 41 -4.11 9.14 6.20
CA PRO A 41 -5.14 8.81 7.18
C PRO A 41 -5.20 9.78 8.36
N SER A 42 -4.11 10.52 8.64
CA SER A 42 -4.02 11.46 9.76
C SER A 42 -4.77 12.77 9.49
N ARG A 43 -4.89 13.16 8.21
CA ARG A 43 -5.52 14.42 7.80
C ARG A 43 -6.74 14.24 6.88
N GLY A 44 -6.96 13.04 6.35
CA GLY A 44 -8.03 12.76 5.39
C GLY A 44 -7.78 13.31 3.98
N HIS A 45 -6.60 13.88 3.71
CA HIS A 45 -6.22 14.31 2.36
C HIS A 45 -5.97 13.12 1.44
N PHE A 46 -6.21 13.31 0.15
CA PHE A 46 -5.95 12.31 -0.88
C PHE A 46 -5.20 12.91 -2.06
N TYR A 47 -4.43 12.05 -2.73
CA TYR A 47 -3.55 12.42 -3.81
C TYR A 47 -3.64 11.34 -4.90
N GLY A 48 -3.69 11.76 -6.16
CA GLY A 48 -3.47 10.83 -7.26
C GLY A 48 -2.03 10.30 -7.24
N GLN A 49 -1.79 9.12 -7.79
CA GLN A 49 -0.43 8.55 -7.89
C GLN A 49 0.61 9.52 -8.49
N TYR A 50 0.21 10.33 -9.47
CA TYR A 50 1.08 11.27 -10.18
C TYR A 50 1.01 12.71 -9.65
N ASP A 51 0.37 12.91 -8.49
CA ASP A 51 0.24 14.24 -7.90
C ASP A 51 1.58 14.69 -7.29
N ALA A 52 2.13 15.79 -7.81
CA ALA A 52 3.39 16.36 -7.36
C ALA A 52 3.33 16.90 -5.91
N PHE A 53 2.13 17.23 -5.42
CA PHE A 53 1.90 17.72 -4.06
C PHE A 53 1.75 16.58 -3.06
N CYS A 54 1.77 15.31 -3.50
CA CYS A 54 1.76 14.17 -2.60
C CYS A 54 2.97 14.23 -1.64
N PRO A 55 2.75 14.26 -0.31
CA PRO A 55 3.83 14.35 0.67
C PRO A 55 4.64 13.05 0.74
N LEU A 56 4.04 11.91 0.37
CA LEU A 56 4.71 10.61 0.34
C LEU A 56 5.79 10.62 -0.74
N LYS A 57 7.05 10.37 -0.35
CA LYS A 57 8.20 10.45 -1.25
C LYS A 57 8.79 9.09 -1.58
N ARG A 58 8.63 8.10 -0.70
CA ARG A 58 9.12 6.74 -0.90
C ARG A 58 8.07 5.73 -0.45
N VAL A 59 8.00 4.59 -1.13
CA VAL A 59 7.12 3.46 -0.83
C VAL A 59 7.97 2.20 -0.71
N SER A 60 7.83 1.52 0.42
CA SER A 60 8.59 0.32 0.75
C SER A 60 7.75 -0.94 0.64
N CYS A 61 6.50 -0.91 1.12
CA CYS A 61 5.62 -2.09 1.04
C CYS A 61 4.13 -1.75 0.99
N LEU A 62 3.37 -2.69 0.44
CA LEU A 62 1.92 -2.73 0.47
C LEU A 62 1.47 -3.88 1.37
N ILE A 63 0.41 -3.67 2.15
CA ILE A 63 -0.13 -4.68 3.06
C ILE A 63 -1.65 -4.76 2.87
N SER A 64 -2.17 -5.96 2.66
CA SER A 64 -3.60 -6.28 2.76
C SER A 64 -3.82 -7.39 3.78
N ALA A 65 -5.06 -7.83 3.94
CA ALA A 65 -5.39 -9.02 4.73
C ALA A 65 -4.77 -10.31 4.14
N ASP A 66 -4.46 -10.32 2.84
CA ASP A 66 -3.99 -11.52 2.14
C ASP A 66 -2.46 -11.65 2.17
N ASN A 67 -1.73 -10.53 2.13
CA ASN A 67 -0.28 -10.55 2.02
C ASN A 67 0.39 -9.22 2.39
N VAL A 68 1.72 -9.30 2.48
CA VAL A 68 2.64 -8.16 2.46
C VAL A 68 3.44 -8.25 1.17
N TRP A 69 3.51 -7.16 0.41
CA TRP A 69 4.32 -7.06 -0.79
C TRP A 69 5.41 -6.03 -0.60
N PHE A 70 6.66 -6.43 -0.79
CA PHE A 70 7.82 -5.54 -0.76
C PHE A 70 8.09 -4.98 -2.15
N ASN A 71 8.30 -3.66 -2.22
CA ASN A 71 8.69 -3.00 -3.45
C ASN A 71 10.13 -3.44 -3.80
N ILE A 72 10.29 -4.06 -4.97
CA ILE A 72 11.59 -4.46 -5.54
C ILE A 72 11.86 -3.75 -6.87
N GLN A 73 11.09 -2.70 -7.19
CA GLN A 73 11.34 -1.84 -8.33
C GLN A 73 12.64 -1.04 -8.13
N GLN A 74 13.23 -0.57 -9.23
CA GLN A 74 14.40 0.30 -9.19
C GLN A 74 14.11 1.64 -8.49
N ASP A 75 12.86 2.09 -8.52
CA ASP A 75 12.43 3.35 -7.95
C ASP A 75 11.37 3.14 -6.86
N ASP A 76 11.43 3.97 -5.82
CA ASP A 76 10.52 3.93 -4.68
C ASP A 76 9.59 5.15 -4.60
N SER A 77 9.68 6.10 -5.53
CA SER A 77 8.79 7.27 -5.53
C SER A 77 7.40 6.92 -6.10
N PRO A 78 6.30 7.42 -5.49
CA PRO A 78 4.95 7.07 -5.94
C PRO A 78 4.69 7.30 -7.45
N PRO A 79 5.16 8.40 -8.08
CA PRO A 79 4.93 8.62 -9.51
C PRO A 79 5.64 7.62 -10.42
N ARG A 80 6.69 6.95 -9.94
CA ARG A 80 7.51 5.99 -10.73
C ARG A 80 7.27 4.53 -10.35
N ILE A 81 6.40 4.27 -9.38
CA ILE A 81 6.00 2.93 -8.97
C ILE A 81 4.89 2.38 -9.85
N ASN A 82 4.83 1.05 -9.98
CA ASN A 82 3.67 0.38 -10.52
C ASN A 82 2.98 -0.36 -9.37
N PHE A 83 1.84 0.13 -8.89
CA PHE A 83 1.18 -0.44 -7.71
C PHE A 83 0.45 -1.77 -7.93
N ASP A 84 0.51 -2.35 -9.14
CA ASP A 84 -0.08 -3.67 -9.40
C ASP A 84 0.74 -4.79 -8.74
N VAL A 85 0.29 -5.23 -7.57
CA VAL A 85 0.91 -6.29 -6.77
C VAL A 85 0.99 -7.65 -7.46
N ASN A 86 0.26 -7.86 -8.55
CA ASN A 86 0.34 -9.11 -9.34
C ASN A 86 1.60 -9.16 -10.21
N LYS A 87 2.29 -8.02 -10.41
CA LYS A 87 3.54 -7.96 -11.16
C LYS A 87 4.70 -8.35 -10.26
N THR A 88 5.01 -9.65 -10.23
CA THR A 88 6.09 -10.22 -9.39
C THR A 88 7.49 -9.69 -9.68
N LYS A 89 7.71 -9.04 -10.84
CA LYS A 89 8.95 -8.31 -11.15
C LYS A 89 9.10 -7.00 -10.36
N PHE A 90 7.99 -6.48 -9.82
CA PHE A 90 7.93 -5.20 -9.09
C PHE A 90 7.61 -5.41 -7.61
N TRP A 91 6.86 -6.46 -7.29
CA TRP A 91 6.42 -6.76 -5.93
C TRP A 91 6.81 -8.17 -5.51
N LYS A 92 7.60 -8.27 -4.45
CA LYS A 92 7.92 -9.56 -3.83
C LYS A 92 6.91 -9.84 -2.70
N PRO A 93 6.04 -10.85 -2.84
CA PRO A 93 5.11 -11.20 -1.77
C PRO A 93 5.86 -11.87 -0.61
N PHE A 94 5.40 -11.65 0.61
CA PHE A 94 5.90 -12.31 1.80
C PHE A 94 5.41 -13.76 1.85
N PHE A 95 4.10 -13.96 1.80
CA PHE A 95 3.51 -15.28 1.64
C PHE A 95 3.51 -15.68 0.16
N SER A 96 4.02 -16.87 -0.13
CA SER A 96 4.17 -17.38 -1.49
C SER A 96 3.87 -18.88 -1.52
N ARG A 97 3.95 -19.52 -2.69
CA ARG A 97 3.75 -20.97 -2.77
C ARG A 97 4.77 -21.76 -1.94
N SER A 98 6.00 -21.27 -1.82
CA SER A 98 7.04 -21.89 -0.99
C SER A 98 6.95 -21.52 0.49
N LEU A 99 6.22 -20.45 0.81
CA LEU A 99 5.94 -20.01 2.19
C LEU A 99 4.46 -19.64 2.31
N PRO A 100 3.55 -20.63 2.37
CA PRO A 100 2.11 -20.36 2.38
C PRO A 100 1.71 -19.66 3.69
N PHE A 101 0.66 -18.85 3.61
CA PHE A 101 0.02 -18.30 4.81
C PHE A 101 -0.60 -19.45 5.60
N SER A 102 -0.08 -19.70 6.80
CA SER A 102 -0.50 -20.84 7.63
C SER A 102 -1.83 -20.62 8.36
N GLY A 103 -2.47 -19.46 8.22
CA GLY A 103 -3.67 -19.12 8.97
C GLY A 103 -3.36 -19.02 10.45
N LEU A 104 -2.77 -17.91 10.90
CA LEU A 104 -2.60 -17.68 12.33
C LEU A 104 -3.99 -17.46 12.94
N SER A 105 -4.35 -18.27 13.94
CA SER A 105 -5.54 -18.02 14.74
C SER A 105 -5.38 -16.69 15.47
N SER A 106 -6.48 -15.93 15.52
CA SER A 106 -6.56 -14.75 16.38
C SER A 106 -6.21 -15.16 17.82
N VAL A 107 -5.20 -14.52 18.39
CA VAL A 107 -4.92 -14.55 19.85
C VAL A 107 -5.56 -13.37 20.57
N GLN A 108 -6.43 -12.61 19.89
CA GLN A 108 -7.20 -11.55 20.56
C GLN A 108 -8.19 -12.21 21.54
N PRO A 109 -8.13 -11.86 22.85
CA PRO A 109 -9.04 -12.38 23.87
C PRO A 109 -10.49 -11.90 23.66
#